data_AF-A0A844ZQZ6-F1
#
_entry.id   AF-A0A844ZQZ6-F1
#
_cell.length_a   1.000
_cell.length_b   1.000
_cell.length_c   1.000
_cell.angle_alpha   90.00
_cell.angle_beta   90.00
_cell.angle_gamma   90.00
#
_symmetry.space_group_name_H-M   'P 1'
#
loop_
_entity.id
_entity.type
_entity.pdbx_description
1 polymer ?
#
loop_
_entity_poly.entity_id
_entity_poly.type
_entity_poly.pdbx_seq_one_letter_code
_entity_poly.pdbx_strand_id
1 'polypeptide(L)'
;MRKFATAILATASLTTASCGPGVPIELPEDDLEAAKICFTAKGMVLREGKSEGDAVTFEEFTGAIKYPMIAASRTDPFDINALTGILDGAEAIADDVASKDYAGAIEGCDARFKPAPLKLPEADKDAIISCTAMAGFLSGAVENESAEFGKEGNGTSALLDRLEAAMQQNPDLLVMLIQEDPAEIMNAALKDGFAQGDIEGYVAQCEKRYPAVS
;
A
#
# COMPACT_ATOMS: atom_id res chain seq x y z
N MET A 1 -13.83 -5.88 18.62
CA MET A 1 -13.48 -4.57 19.23
C MET A 1 -12.35 -4.77 20.24
N ARG A 2 -11.09 -4.74 19.78
CA ARG A 2 -9.93 -4.63 20.65
C ARG A 2 -9.58 -3.16 20.75
N LYS A 3 -9.53 -2.66 21.99
CA LYS A 3 -9.13 -1.29 22.30
C LYS A 3 -7.63 -1.20 22.03
N PHE A 4 -7.21 -0.32 21.13
CA PHE A 4 -5.82 0.11 21.02
C PHE A 4 -5.45 0.72 22.38
N ALA A 5 -4.68 -0.03 23.16
CA ALA A 5 -4.23 0.42 24.46
C ALA A 5 -3.14 1.47 24.21
N THR A 6 -3.46 2.70 24.56
CA THR A 6 -2.54 3.84 24.66
C THR A 6 -1.25 3.40 25.35
N ALA A 7 -0.22 3.13 24.58
CA ALA A 7 1.11 2.84 25.08
C ALA A 7 1.72 4.18 25.51
N ILE A 8 1.88 4.34 26.82
CA ILE A 8 2.65 5.41 27.42
C ILE A 8 4.08 5.25 26.91
N LEU A 9 4.48 6.05 25.91
CA LEU A 9 5.87 6.26 25.53
C LEU A 9 6.55 6.91 26.74
N ALA A 10 7.16 6.06 27.59
CA ALA A 10 8.03 6.50 28.64
C ALA A 10 9.16 7.30 27.99
N THR A 11 9.22 8.59 28.31
CA THR A 11 10.27 9.52 27.93
C THR A 11 11.60 9.04 28.48
N ALA A 12 12.26 8.14 27.77
CA ALA A 12 13.67 7.88 27.94
C ALA A 12 14.41 9.10 27.40
N SER A 13 14.79 10.00 28.33
CA SER A 13 15.73 11.07 28.08
C SER A 13 17.07 10.48 27.61
N LEU A 14 17.24 10.31 26.30
CA LEU A 14 18.51 9.95 25.66
C LEU A 14 19.11 11.21 25.03
N THR A 15 19.72 12.01 25.88
CA THR A 15 20.82 12.88 25.45
C THR A 15 22.04 12.02 25.17
N THR A 16 22.10 11.38 24.00
CA THR A 16 23.34 10.84 23.43
C THR A 16 23.33 10.96 21.91
N ALA A 17 24.00 12.00 21.43
CA ALA A 17 24.78 12.04 20.20
C ALA A 17 24.14 11.46 18.91
N SER A 18 23.47 12.33 18.15
CA SER A 18 23.63 12.29 16.70
C SER A 18 25.12 12.55 16.39
N CYS A 19 25.86 11.58 15.87
CA CYS A 19 27.11 11.79 15.10
C CYS A 19 27.76 10.43 14.75
N GLY A 20 27.19 9.74 13.77
CA GLY A 20 27.77 8.57 13.10
C GLY A 20 26.72 7.95 12.19
N PRO A 21 27.06 7.44 10.99
CA PRO A 21 26.11 6.65 10.24
C PRO A 21 25.70 5.49 11.15
N GLY A 22 24.40 5.34 11.38
CA GLY A 22 23.87 4.21 12.15
C GLY A 22 24.36 2.90 11.54
N VAL A 23 24.25 1.79 12.29
CA VAL A 23 24.54 0.47 11.72
C VAL A 23 23.67 0.30 10.47
N PRO A 24 24.23 0.00 9.28
CA PRO A 24 23.43 -0.16 8.07
C PRO A 24 22.36 -1.23 8.23
N ILE A 25 21.18 -0.99 7.65
CA ILE A 25 20.16 -2.02 7.54
C ILE A 25 20.53 -2.99 6.41
N GLU A 26 20.67 -4.26 6.76
CA GLU A 26 20.78 -5.34 5.77
C GLU A 26 19.39 -5.83 5.40
N LEU A 27 19.07 -5.80 4.10
CA LEU A 27 17.81 -6.33 3.60
C LEU A 27 17.92 -7.86 3.44
N PRO A 28 17.07 -8.66 4.09
CA PRO A 28 17.09 -10.11 3.96
C PRO A 28 16.74 -10.56 2.54
N GLU A 29 17.10 -11.79 2.15
CA GLU A 29 16.76 -12.32 0.82
C GLU A 29 15.27 -12.57 0.61
N ASP A 30 14.51 -12.78 1.68
CA ASP A 30 13.05 -12.91 1.60
C ASP A 30 12.39 -11.57 1.27
N ASP A 31 11.56 -11.54 0.23
CA ASP A 31 10.93 -10.31 -0.25
C ASP A 31 9.89 -9.75 0.73
N LEU A 32 9.18 -10.60 1.48
CA LEU A 32 8.18 -10.15 2.45
C LEU A 32 8.86 -9.54 3.69
N GLU A 33 9.90 -10.19 4.20
CA GLU A 33 10.70 -9.64 5.30
C GLU A 33 11.43 -8.37 4.92
N ALA A 34 12.02 -8.30 3.72
CA ALA A 34 12.66 -7.10 3.22
C ALA A 34 11.65 -5.95 3.04
N ALA A 35 10.46 -6.23 2.51
CA ALA A 35 9.41 -5.21 2.36
C ALA A 35 8.91 -4.70 3.71
N LYS A 36 8.80 -5.54 4.72
CA LYS A 36 8.47 -5.13 6.10
C LYS A 36 9.49 -4.18 6.69
N ILE A 37 10.77 -4.46 6.50
CA ILE A 37 11.86 -3.55 6.92
C ILE A 37 11.77 -2.24 6.14
N CYS A 38 11.60 -2.29 4.82
CA CYS A 38 11.50 -1.09 3.98
C CYS A 38 10.28 -0.22 4.30
N PHE A 39 9.13 -0.84 4.54
CA PHE A 39 7.91 -0.15 4.97
C PHE A 39 8.13 0.54 6.32
N THR A 40 8.70 -0.18 7.29
CA THR A 40 8.99 0.36 8.63
C THR A 40 9.99 1.52 8.56
N ALA A 41 11.09 1.34 7.82
CA ALA A 41 12.11 2.37 7.64
C ALA A 41 11.53 3.63 6.98
N LYS A 42 10.71 3.47 5.94
CA LYS A 42 10.03 4.59 5.28
C LYS A 42 9.03 5.27 6.22
N GLY A 43 8.28 4.50 7.01
CA GLY A 43 7.41 5.03 8.06
C GLY A 43 8.16 5.89 9.07
N MET A 44 9.36 5.47 9.48
CA MET A 44 10.22 6.27 10.38
C MET A 44 10.68 7.57 9.76
N VAL A 45 11.16 7.53 8.50
CA VAL A 45 11.51 8.76 7.76
C VAL A 45 10.32 9.71 7.67
N LEU A 46 9.12 9.19 7.41
CA LEU A 46 7.90 10.02 7.29
C LEU A 46 7.48 10.65 8.63
N ARG A 47 7.79 10.00 9.75
CA ARG A 47 7.49 10.50 11.10
C ARG A 47 8.62 11.34 11.68
N GLU A 48 9.80 11.34 11.06
CA GLU A 48 10.94 12.14 11.51
C GLU A 48 10.59 13.64 11.45
N GLY A 49 10.64 14.30 12.60
CA GLY A 49 10.25 15.72 12.72
C GLY A 49 8.75 15.99 12.85
N LYS A 50 7.91 14.95 12.84
CA LYS A 50 6.47 15.05 13.14
C LYS A 50 6.19 14.80 14.62
N SER A 51 5.21 15.49 15.18
CA SER A 51 4.74 15.27 16.56
C SER A 51 3.85 14.03 16.64
N GLU A 52 3.72 13.47 17.85
CA GLU A 52 2.75 12.42 18.12
C GLU A 52 1.33 12.95 17.86
N GLY A 53 0.64 12.39 16.86
CA GLY A 53 -0.70 12.81 16.43
C GLY A 53 -0.75 13.66 15.15
N ASP A 54 0.39 14.02 14.58
CA ASP A 54 0.41 14.60 13.22
C ASP A 54 0.01 13.53 12.20
N ALA A 55 -0.96 13.85 11.35
CA ALA A 55 -1.45 12.94 10.32
C ALA A 55 -0.37 12.70 9.23
N VAL A 56 -0.33 11.48 8.72
CA VAL A 56 0.39 11.15 7.49
C VAL A 56 -0.56 11.42 6.33
N THR A 57 -0.08 12.07 5.26
CA THR A 57 -0.90 12.31 4.08
C THR A 57 -1.11 11.01 3.30
N PHE A 58 -2.15 10.97 2.46
CA PHE A 58 -2.37 9.81 1.60
C PHE A 58 -1.17 9.56 0.67
N GLU A 59 -0.57 10.60 0.08
CA GLU A 59 0.62 10.52 -0.78
C GLU A 59 1.83 9.93 -0.04
N GLU A 60 2.04 10.33 1.22
CA GLU A 60 3.12 9.79 2.04
C GLU A 60 2.92 8.29 2.31
N PHE A 61 1.68 7.87 2.56
CA PHE A 61 1.34 6.46 2.76
C PHE A 61 1.44 5.64 1.47
N THR A 62 0.90 6.12 0.35
CA THR A 62 1.02 5.44 -0.95
C THR A 62 2.49 5.27 -1.33
N GLY A 63 3.33 6.26 -1.02
CA GLY A 63 4.78 6.19 -1.18
C GLY A 63 5.48 5.15 -0.30
N ALA A 64 4.89 4.77 0.85
CA ALA A 64 5.44 3.76 1.75
C ALA A 64 4.90 2.35 1.46
N ILE A 65 3.59 2.21 1.22
CA ILE A 65 2.93 0.91 1.01
C ILE A 65 3.33 0.23 -0.30
N LYS A 66 3.98 0.95 -1.22
CA LYS A 66 4.53 0.37 -2.46
C LYS A 66 5.44 -0.84 -2.21
N TYR A 67 6.24 -0.85 -1.13
CA TYR A 67 7.14 -1.98 -0.86
C TYR A 67 6.35 -3.26 -0.52
N PRO A 68 5.41 -3.24 0.45
CA PRO A 68 4.51 -4.37 0.70
C PRO A 68 3.74 -4.83 -0.54
N MET A 69 3.22 -3.90 -1.35
CA MET A 69 2.48 -4.24 -2.57
C MET A 69 3.35 -4.99 -3.57
N ILE A 70 4.51 -4.44 -3.91
CA ILE A 70 5.42 -5.07 -4.87
C ILE A 70 5.87 -6.44 -4.35
N ALA A 71 6.18 -6.58 -3.06
CA ALA A 71 6.55 -7.87 -2.48
C ALA A 71 5.40 -8.90 -2.53
N ALA A 72 4.18 -8.49 -2.16
CA ALA A 72 3.00 -9.36 -2.25
C ALA A 72 2.74 -9.81 -3.70
N SER A 73 2.92 -8.91 -4.69
CA SER A 73 2.77 -9.24 -6.11
C SER A 73 3.73 -10.33 -6.62
N ARG A 74 4.89 -10.49 -5.95
CA ARG A 74 5.93 -11.47 -6.30
C ARG A 74 5.73 -12.81 -5.60
N THR A 75 4.80 -12.91 -4.67
CA THR A 75 4.45 -14.18 -4.01
C THR A 75 3.71 -15.08 -4.99
N ASP A 76 4.06 -16.37 -5.01
CA ASP A 76 3.41 -17.37 -5.86
C ASP A 76 2.93 -18.57 -5.01
N PRO A 77 1.60 -18.82 -4.94
CA PRO A 77 0.52 -18.04 -5.55
C PRO A 77 0.39 -16.62 -4.96
N PHE A 78 -0.20 -15.70 -5.71
CA PHE A 78 -0.49 -14.36 -5.19
C PHE A 78 -1.41 -14.46 -3.98
N ASP A 79 -1.04 -13.80 -2.89
CA ASP A 79 -1.83 -13.73 -1.66
C ASP A 79 -1.86 -12.30 -1.14
N ILE A 80 -3.05 -11.69 -1.19
CA ILE A 80 -3.27 -10.35 -0.65
C ILE A 80 -2.99 -10.30 0.87
N ASN A 81 -3.14 -11.41 1.60
CA ASN A 81 -2.88 -11.48 3.03
C ASN A 81 -1.38 -11.35 3.34
N ALA A 82 -0.49 -11.58 2.37
CA ALA A 82 0.94 -11.32 2.54
C ALA A 82 1.20 -9.83 2.81
N LEU A 83 0.44 -8.93 2.16
CA LEU A 83 0.49 -7.50 2.43
C LEU A 83 0.06 -7.20 3.87
N THR A 84 -1.06 -7.75 4.33
CA THR A 84 -1.53 -7.58 5.70
C THR A 84 -0.50 -8.09 6.72
N GLY A 85 0.10 -9.26 6.47
CA GLY A 85 1.15 -9.80 7.33
C GLY A 85 2.40 -8.91 7.42
N ILE A 86 2.73 -8.18 6.35
CA ILE A 86 3.80 -7.17 6.36
C ILE A 86 3.40 -5.98 7.22
N LEU A 87 2.21 -5.43 7.02
CA LEU A 87 1.72 -4.25 7.76
C LEU A 87 1.62 -4.54 9.27
N ASP A 88 0.98 -5.65 9.64
CA ASP A 88 0.82 -6.08 11.04
C ASP A 88 2.18 -6.36 11.72
N GLY A 89 3.17 -6.79 10.93
CA GLY A 89 4.51 -7.10 11.42
C GLY A 89 5.42 -5.89 11.62
N ALA A 90 5.07 -4.72 11.10
CA ALA A 90 5.92 -3.54 11.11
C ALA A 90 6.18 -3.01 12.53
N GLU A 91 5.15 -2.97 13.38
CA GLU A 91 5.27 -2.54 14.78
C GLU A 91 6.27 -3.41 15.55
N ALA A 92 6.26 -4.72 15.32
CA ALA A 92 7.12 -5.68 16.01
C ALA A 92 8.62 -5.50 15.72
N ILE A 93 8.98 -4.82 14.62
CA ILE A 93 10.38 -4.57 14.24
C ILE A 93 10.78 -3.10 14.33
N ALA A 94 9.87 -2.22 14.77
CA ALA A 94 10.10 -0.78 14.78
C ALA A 94 11.34 -0.40 15.60
N ASP A 95 11.47 -0.89 16.83
CA ASP A 95 12.62 -0.54 17.69
C ASP A 95 13.97 -1.00 17.09
N ASP A 96 14.00 -2.16 16.42
CA ASP A 96 15.22 -2.65 15.76
C ASP A 96 15.60 -1.77 14.58
N VAL A 97 14.63 -1.39 13.73
CA VAL A 97 14.85 -0.51 12.58
C VAL A 97 15.26 0.90 13.04
N ALA A 98 14.62 1.44 14.09
CA ALA A 98 14.94 2.76 14.65
C ALA A 98 16.37 2.84 15.22
N SER A 99 16.95 1.71 15.63
CA SER A 99 18.33 1.65 16.12
C SER A 99 19.39 1.66 15.01
N LYS A 100 18.98 1.59 13.74
CA LYS A 100 19.83 1.45 12.55
C LYS A 100 19.71 2.65 11.61
N ASP A 101 20.51 2.66 10.54
CA ASP A 101 20.43 3.68 9.48
C ASP A 101 19.22 3.46 8.55
N TYR A 102 18.02 3.73 9.06
CA TYR A 102 16.77 3.58 8.32
C TYR A 102 16.63 4.57 7.16
N ALA A 103 17.21 5.77 7.26
CA ALA A 103 17.21 6.75 6.18
C ALA A 103 18.12 6.31 5.04
N GLY A 104 19.31 5.78 5.35
CA GLY A 104 20.24 5.22 4.36
C GLY A 104 19.71 3.95 3.67
N ALA A 105 18.79 3.22 4.31
CA ALA A 105 18.18 2.00 3.74
C ALA A 105 17.26 2.27 2.53
N ILE A 106 16.72 3.49 2.40
CA ILE A 106 15.68 3.81 1.41
C ILE A 106 16.14 3.59 -0.03
N GLU A 107 17.39 3.93 -0.37
CA GLU A 107 17.93 3.71 -1.71
C GLU A 107 17.96 2.22 -2.06
N GLY A 108 18.38 1.37 -1.10
CA GLY A 108 18.39 -0.09 -1.27
C GLY A 108 16.97 -0.67 -1.40
N CYS A 109 16.03 -0.14 -0.62
CA CYS A 109 14.61 -0.49 -0.71
C CYS A 109 14.01 -0.15 -2.08
N ASP A 110 14.25 1.06 -2.58
CA ASP A 110 13.78 1.50 -3.90
C ASP A 110 14.41 0.71 -5.05
N ALA A 111 15.68 0.33 -4.92
CA ALA A 111 16.36 -0.49 -5.91
C ALA A 111 15.79 -1.93 -5.95
N ARG A 112 15.52 -2.54 -4.79
CA ARG A 112 14.99 -3.90 -4.69
C ARG A 112 13.54 -4.01 -5.14
N PHE A 113 12.70 -3.08 -4.69
CA PHE A 113 11.28 -3.02 -4.98
C PHE A 113 11.00 -2.01 -6.08
N LYS A 114 11.74 -2.15 -7.18
CA LYS A 114 11.52 -1.32 -8.36
C LYS A 114 10.13 -1.62 -8.95
N PRO A 115 9.31 -0.58 -9.19
CA PRO A 115 7.98 -0.75 -9.77
C PRO A 115 8.04 -1.27 -11.21
N ALA A 116 7.05 -2.08 -11.58
CA ALA A 116 6.77 -2.39 -12.97
C ALA A 116 6.24 -1.15 -13.71
N PRO A 117 6.37 -1.08 -15.05
CA PRO A 117 5.81 0.01 -15.83
C PRO A 117 4.30 0.13 -15.63
N LEU A 118 3.84 1.35 -15.40
CA LEU A 118 2.42 1.64 -15.21
C LEU A 118 1.63 1.34 -16.51
N LYS A 119 0.76 0.34 -16.46
CA LYS A 119 -0.06 -0.10 -17.60
C LYS A 119 -1.37 -0.73 -17.10
N LEU A 120 -2.49 -0.17 -17.55
CA LEU A 120 -3.80 -0.84 -17.43
C LEU A 120 -3.95 -1.97 -18.46
N PRO A 121 -4.72 -3.03 -18.16
CA PRO A 121 -5.11 -4.03 -19.14
C PRO A 121 -5.75 -3.40 -20.38
N GLU A 122 -5.49 -3.95 -21.57
CA GLU A 122 -6.02 -3.38 -22.82
C GLU A 122 -7.51 -3.67 -23.00
N ALA A 123 -7.96 -4.88 -22.67
CA ALA A 123 -9.36 -5.25 -22.74
C ALA A 123 -10.18 -4.52 -21.67
N ASP A 124 -11.33 -3.97 -22.06
CA ASP A 124 -12.18 -3.16 -21.17
C ASP A 124 -12.63 -3.94 -19.94
N LYS A 125 -13.02 -5.21 -20.09
CA LYS A 125 -13.44 -6.04 -18.95
C LYS A 125 -12.32 -6.21 -17.91
N ASP A 126 -11.09 -6.48 -18.35
CA ASP A 126 -9.95 -6.72 -17.47
C ASP A 126 -9.52 -5.41 -16.80
N ALA A 127 -9.62 -4.30 -17.54
CA ALA A 127 -9.36 -2.97 -17.01
C ALA A 127 -10.40 -2.54 -15.98
N ILE A 128 -11.70 -2.81 -16.21
CA ILE A 128 -12.76 -2.57 -15.22
C ILE A 128 -12.48 -3.36 -13.95
N ILE A 129 -12.16 -4.66 -14.06
CA ILE A 129 -11.85 -5.51 -12.90
C ILE A 129 -10.64 -4.96 -12.14
N SER A 130 -9.53 -4.69 -12.84
CA SER A 130 -8.29 -4.25 -12.19
C SER A 130 -8.43 -2.86 -11.55
N CYS A 131 -9.12 -1.93 -12.20
CA CYS A 131 -9.46 -0.63 -11.62
C CYS A 131 -10.39 -0.75 -10.40
N THR A 132 -11.39 -1.64 -10.45
CA THR A 132 -12.32 -1.86 -9.33
C THR A 132 -11.61 -2.51 -8.16
N ALA A 133 -10.75 -3.49 -8.41
CA ALA A 133 -9.99 -4.18 -7.39
C ALA A 133 -9.04 -3.21 -6.68
N MET A 134 -8.28 -2.40 -7.42
CA MET A 134 -7.40 -1.38 -6.85
C MET A 134 -8.18 -0.32 -6.05
N ALA A 135 -9.27 0.21 -6.61
CA ALA A 135 -10.07 1.21 -5.91
C ALA A 135 -10.70 0.66 -4.63
N GLY A 136 -11.18 -0.60 -4.65
CA GLY A 136 -11.73 -1.29 -3.49
C GLY A 136 -10.67 -1.56 -2.42
N PHE A 137 -9.46 -1.97 -2.82
CA PHE A 137 -8.32 -2.13 -1.92
C PHE A 137 -7.98 -0.81 -1.20
N LEU A 138 -7.88 0.30 -1.94
CA LEU A 138 -7.57 1.61 -1.36
C LEU A 138 -8.66 2.11 -0.43
N SER A 139 -9.93 1.93 -0.79
CA SER A 139 -11.05 2.25 0.09
C SER A 139 -10.97 1.45 1.39
N GLY A 140 -10.73 0.15 1.33
CA GLY A 140 -10.58 -0.69 2.51
C GLY A 140 -9.37 -0.30 3.38
N ALA A 141 -8.23 0.01 2.75
CA ALA A 141 -7.03 0.46 3.46
C ALA A 141 -7.28 1.80 4.20
N VAL A 142 -7.91 2.76 3.53
CA VAL A 142 -8.24 4.07 4.12
C VAL A 142 -9.28 3.94 5.22
N GLU A 143 -10.30 3.08 5.08
CA GLU A 143 -11.31 2.87 6.12
C GLU A 143 -10.70 2.28 7.40
N ASN A 144 -9.84 1.27 7.24
CA ASN A 144 -9.16 0.61 8.35
C ASN A 144 -8.23 1.57 9.11
N GLU A 145 -7.61 2.51 8.40
CA GLU A 145 -6.62 3.46 8.96
C GLU A 145 -7.17 4.90 9.08
N SER A 146 -8.49 5.08 8.95
CA SER A 146 -9.13 6.41 8.87
C SER A 146 -8.92 7.30 10.10
N ALA A 147 -8.57 6.70 11.24
CA ALA A 147 -8.17 7.43 12.44
C ALA A 147 -6.79 8.11 12.31
N GLU A 148 -5.91 7.60 11.45
CA GLU A 148 -4.53 8.07 11.24
C GLU A 148 -4.39 9.02 10.03
N PHE A 149 -5.27 8.90 9.03
CA PHE A 149 -5.16 9.64 7.76
C PHE A 149 -5.82 11.03 7.69
N GLY A 150 -6.34 11.56 8.80
CA GLY A 150 -7.07 12.83 8.79
C GLY A 150 -8.32 12.81 7.89
N LYS A 151 -9.06 13.93 7.83
CA LYS A 151 -10.35 14.00 7.11
C LYS A 151 -10.25 14.05 5.57
N GLU A 152 -9.04 14.05 5.03
CA GLU A 152 -8.80 14.15 3.57
C GLU A 152 -8.85 12.78 2.86
N GLY A 153 -9.06 11.68 3.61
CA GLY A 153 -9.21 10.34 3.05
C GLY A 153 -10.51 10.19 2.25
N ASN A 154 -10.54 10.63 0.99
CA ASN A 154 -11.56 10.19 0.04
C ASN A 154 -11.22 10.57 -1.40
N GLY A 155 -10.54 9.68 -2.12
CA GLY A 155 -10.29 9.84 -3.56
C GLY A 155 -11.02 8.81 -4.44
N THR A 156 -11.38 7.65 -3.91
CA THR A 156 -11.79 6.51 -4.75
C THR A 156 -13.28 6.23 -4.79
N SER A 157 -14.10 6.80 -3.91
CA SER A 157 -15.55 6.55 -3.87
C SER A 157 -16.26 6.92 -5.19
N ALA A 158 -16.00 8.12 -5.70
CA ALA A 158 -16.51 8.55 -7.00
C ALA A 158 -15.99 7.69 -8.16
N LEU A 159 -14.78 7.12 -8.04
CA LEU A 159 -14.26 6.16 -9.03
C LEU A 159 -15.00 4.82 -8.93
N LEU A 160 -15.26 4.31 -7.73
CA LEU A 160 -16.00 3.07 -7.51
C LEU A 160 -17.42 3.14 -8.08
N ASP A 161 -18.15 4.22 -7.86
CA ASP A 161 -19.51 4.40 -8.42
C ASP A 161 -19.49 4.34 -9.96
N ARG A 162 -18.48 4.96 -10.59
CA ARG A 162 -18.30 4.95 -12.05
C ARG A 162 -17.97 3.56 -12.57
N LEU A 163 -17.10 2.84 -11.87
CA LEU A 163 -16.69 1.49 -12.23
C LEU A 163 -17.85 0.50 -12.05
N GLU A 164 -18.68 0.65 -11.01
CA GLU A 164 -19.89 -0.15 -10.83
C GLU A 164 -20.86 0.04 -12.01
N ALA A 165 -21.09 1.29 -12.42
CA ALA A 165 -21.92 1.57 -13.59
C ALA A 165 -21.33 0.94 -14.87
N ALA A 166 -20.00 0.99 -15.05
CA ALA A 166 -19.33 0.35 -16.19
C ALA A 166 -19.45 -1.18 -16.16
N MET A 167 -19.37 -1.81 -14.97
CA MET A 167 -19.57 -3.24 -14.80
C MET A 167 -20.99 -3.67 -15.19
N GLN A 168 -22.01 -2.95 -14.73
CA GLN A 168 -23.41 -3.26 -15.01
C GLN A 168 -23.75 -3.16 -16.52
N GLN A 169 -22.99 -2.37 -17.27
CA GLN A 169 -23.15 -2.20 -18.71
C GLN A 169 -22.33 -3.20 -19.54
N ASN A 170 -21.49 -4.02 -18.92
CA ASN A 170 -20.62 -4.98 -19.60
C ASN A 170 -21.15 -6.42 -19.45
N PRO A 171 -21.86 -6.97 -20.46
CA PRO A 171 -22.48 -8.28 -20.37
C PRO A 171 -21.46 -9.42 -20.22
N ASP A 172 -20.28 -9.30 -20.85
CA ASP A 172 -19.23 -10.33 -20.76
C ASP A 172 -18.67 -10.43 -19.33
N LEU A 173 -18.55 -9.28 -18.67
CA LEU A 173 -18.09 -9.20 -17.29
C LEU A 173 -19.16 -9.75 -16.32
N LEU A 174 -20.44 -9.48 -16.56
CA LEU A 174 -21.53 -10.08 -15.79
C LEU A 174 -21.56 -11.61 -15.92
N VAL A 175 -21.32 -12.15 -17.11
CA VAL A 175 -21.23 -13.60 -17.32
C VAL A 175 -20.04 -14.20 -16.59
N MET A 176 -18.87 -13.54 -16.65
CA MET A 176 -17.67 -13.98 -15.93
C MET A 176 -17.88 -14.02 -14.42
N LEU A 177 -18.44 -12.95 -13.83
CA LEU A 177 -18.72 -12.87 -12.39
C LEU A 177 -19.76 -13.88 -11.88
N ILE A 178 -20.55 -14.47 -12.77
CA ILE A 178 -21.50 -15.55 -12.44
C ILE A 178 -20.80 -16.93 -12.47
N GLN A 179 -19.80 -17.10 -13.34
CA GLN A 179 -19.18 -18.39 -13.62
C GLN A 179 -17.96 -18.67 -12.74
N GLU A 180 -17.27 -17.63 -12.29
CA GLU A 180 -16.04 -17.67 -11.52
C GLU A 180 -16.23 -17.03 -10.14
N ASP A 181 -15.32 -17.29 -9.19
CA ASP A 181 -15.36 -16.65 -7.88
C ASP A 181 -14.92 -15.17 -8.02
N PRO A 182 -15.81 -14.20 -7.74
CA PRO A 182 -15.45 -12.78 -7.82
C PRO A 182 -14.26 -12.40 -6.94
N ALA A 183 -14.09 -13.05 -5.78
CA ALA A 183 -12.96 -12.77 -4.90
C ALA A 183 -11.63 -13.21 -5.53
N GLU A 184 -11.63 -14.36 -6.22
CA GLU A 184 -10.45 -14.87 -6.92
C GLU A 184 -10.07 -13.98 -8.10
N ILE A 185 -11.05 -13.56 -8.90
CA ILE A 185 -10.85 -12.64 -10.03
C ILE A 185 -10.26 -11.31 -9.55
N MET A 186 -10.86 -10.72 -8.50
CA MET A 186 -10.44 -9.42 -7.98
C MET A 186 -9.04 -9.50 -7.36
N ASN A 187 -8.73 -10.57 -6.63
CA ASN A 187 -7.40 -10.80 -6.08
C ASN A 187 -6.38 -11.00 -7.20
N ALA A 188 -6.68 -11.79 -8.23
CA ALA A 188 -5.78 -11.96 -9.37
C ALA A 188 -5.48 -10.62 -10.07
N ALA A 189 -6.49 -9.77 -10.21
CA ALA A 189 -6.35 -8.46 -10.84
C ALA A 189 -5.54 -7.44 -10.01
N LEU A 190 -5.41 -7.66 -8.69
CA LEU A 190 -4.54 -6.85 -7.83
C LEU A 190 -3.07 -7.15 -8.06
N LYS A 191 -2.70 -8.37 -8.44
CA LYS A 191 -1.29 -8.78 -8.63
C LYS A 191 -0.54 -7.81 -9.54
N ASP A 192 -1.09 -7.53 -10.72
CA ASP A 192 -0.46 -6.66 -11.72
C ASP A 192 -0.46 -5.19 -11.28
N GLY A 193 -1.52 -4.73 -10.61
CA GLY A 193 -1.57 -3.37 -10.06
C GLY A 193 -0.57 -3.17 -8.92
N PHE A 194 -0.40 -4.17 -8.07
CA PHE A 194 0.54 -4.17 -6.95
C PHE A 194 1.98 -4.18 -7.43
N ALA A 195 2.29 -4.93 -8.48
CA ALA A 195 3.61 -4.95 -9.09
C ALA A 195 4.04 -3.58 -9.63
N GLN A 196 3.08 -2.72 -10.01
CA GLN A 196 3.35 -1.38 -10.52
C GLN A 196 3.70 -0.38 -9.42
N GLY A 197 3.29 -0.59 -8.17
CA GLY A 197 3.68 0.22 -7.01
C GLY A 197 3.38 1.72 -7.08
N ASP A 198 2.70 2.18 -8.14
CA ASP A 198 2.32 3.57 -8.41
C ASP A 198 0.80 3.67 -8.30
N ILE A 199 0.30 3.72 -7.06
CA ILE A 199 -1.14 3.76 -6.76
C ILE A 199 -1.80 4.97 -7.42
N GLU A 200 -1.20 6.16 -7.28
CA GLU A 200 -1.77 7.41 -7.76
C GLU A 200 -1.82 7.44 -9.28
N GLY A 201 -0.73 7.06 -9.94
CA GLY A 201 -0.69 6.92 -11.39
C GLY A 201 -1.72 5.90 -11.89
N TYR A 202 -1.88 4.78 -11.18
CA TYR A 202 -2.85 3.75 -11.52
C TYR A 202 -4.28 4.28 -11.42
N VAL A 203 -4.64 4.92 -10.31
CA VAL A 203 -5.95 5.55 -10.10
C VAL A 203 -6.20 6.62 -11.17
N ALA A 204 -5.23 7.49 -11.45
CA ALA A 204 -5.36 8.52 -12.49
C ALA A 204 -5.59 7.93 -13.89
N GLN A 205 -4.97 6.80 -14.22
CA GLN A 205 -5.27 6.10 -15.48
C GLN A 205 -6.70 5.53 -15.50
N CYS A 206 -7.16 4.96 -14.38
CA CYS A 206 -8.54 4.47 -14.26
C CYS A 206 -9.55 5.61 -14.42
N GLU A 207 -9.34 6.75 -13.77
CA GLU A 207 -10.23 7.92 -13.89
C GLU A 207 -10.25 8.50 -15.29
N LYS A 208 -9.10 8.52 -15.97
CA LYS A 208 -9.00 8.95 -17.37
C LYS A 208 -9.76 8.01 -18.30
N ARG A 209 -9.71 6.70 -18.05
CA ARG A 209 -10.40 5.69 -18.85
C ARG A 209 -11.92 5.69 -18.60
N TYR A 210 -12.32 5.94 -17.35
CA TYR A 210 -13.71 5.96 -16.89
C TYR A 210 -14.07 7.34 -16.31
N PRO A 211 -14.26 8.36 -17.18
CA PRO A 211 -14.55 9.72 -16.74
C PRO A 211 -15.95 9.84 -16.10
N ALA A 212 -16.15 10.89 -15.30
CA ALA A 212 -17.48 11.23 -14.80
C ALA A 212 -18.44 11.59 -15.94
N VAL A 213 -19.70 11.16 -15.81
CA VAL A 213 -20.76 11.55 -16.74
C VAL A 213 -21.16 13.00 -16.45
N SER A 214 -20.94 13.88 -17.43
CA SER A 214 -21.29 15.31 -17.37
C SER A 214 -22.78 15.58 -17.53
#